data_AF-A0AAW0S504-F1
#
_entry.id   AF-A0AAW0S504-F1
#
_cell.length_a   1.000
_cell.length_b   1.000
_cell.length_c   1.000
_cell.angle_alpha   90.00
_cell.angle_beta   90.00
_cell.angle_gamma   90.00
#
_symmetry.space_group_name_H-M   'P 1'
#
loop_
_entity.id
_entity.type
_entity.pdbx_description
1 polymer ?
#
loop_
_entity_poly.entity_id
_entity_poly.type
_entity_poly.pdbx_seq_one_letter_code
_entity_poly.pdbx_strand_id
1 'polypeptide(L)'
;MLVLGVLYLRASYRKHLATSAQIPALVDTVLGRLANQKELGDEDLDEPYLFLPNLRDDVLRSVHSLAERDRIWQRVRAVVEQNSNVRTSQREGRSGEVGRAWEWIGPSKGEGARRRRSGRVSWAPSDLGAETPESKPDVQVKKEVKEWDEPRPIY
;
A
#
# COMPACT_ATOMS: atom_id res chain seq x y z
N MET A 1 30.32 -39.72 4.31
CA MET A 1 28.89 -39.34 4.43
C MET A 1 28.69 -37.95 5.05
N LEU A 2 29.34 -37.58 6.16
CA LEU A 2 29.17 -36.25 6.79
C LEU A 2 29.64 -35.06 5.92
N VAL A 3 30.74 -35.20 5.19
CA VAL A 3 31.28 -34.14 4.32
C VAL A 3 30.33 -33.78 3.18
N LEU A 4 29.71 -34.79 2.55
CA LEU A 4 28.68 -34.59 1.52
C LEU A 4 27.43 -33.89 2.09
N GLY A 5 27.02 -34.24 3.31
CA GLY A 5 25.91 -33.58 4.01
C GLY A 5 26.20 -32.10 4.30
N VAL A 6 27.39 -31.77 4.79
CA VAL A 6 27.80 -30.38 5.06
C VAL A 6 27.90 -29.55 3.77
N LEU A 7 28.45 -30.11 2.70
CA LEU A 7 28.52 -29.46 1.39
C LEU A 7 27.12 -29.18 0.82
N TYR A 8 26.20 -30.14 0.94
CA TYR A 8 24.80 -29.99 0.53
C TYR A 8 24.09 -28.92 1.35
N LEU A 9 24.23 -28.93 2.68
CA LEU A 9 23.68 -27.91 3.58
C LEU A 9 24.19 -26.51 3.23
N ARG A 10 25.51 -26.35 3.00
CA ARG A 10 26.11 -25.07 2.60
C ARG A 10 25.57 -24.59 1.25
N ALA A 11 25.47 -25.47 0.27
CA ALA A 11 24.94 -25.13 -1.05
C ALA A 11 23.47 -24.71 -0.98
N SER A 12 22.65 -25.43 -0.21
CA SER A 12 21.24 -25.07 0.01
C SER A 12 21.13 -23.72 0.73
N TYR A 13 21.93 -23.50 1.76
CA TYR A 13 21.92 -22.25 2.53
C TYR A 13 22.32 -21.03 1.67
N ARG A 14 23.37 -21.15 0.85
CA ARG A 14 23.78 -20.08 -0.08
C ARG A 14 22.71 -19.79 -1.13
N LYS A 15 22.05 -20.82 -1.65
CA LYS A 15 20.89 -20.66 -2.55
C LYS A 15 19.75 -19.94 -1.84
N HIS A 16 19.43 -20.31 -0.59
CA HIS A 16 18.41 -19.62 0.19
C HIS A 16 18.74 -18.16 0.44
N LEU A 17 20.01 -17.81 0.69
CA LEU A 17 20.45 -16.43 0.90
C LEU A 17 20.31 -15.60 -0.39
N ALA A 18 20.76 -16.16 -1.53
CA ALA A 18 20.65 -15.52 -2.84
C ALA A 18 19.18 -15.28 -3.22
N THR A 19 18.31 -16.27 -3.04
CA THR A 19 16.86 -16.13 -3.28
C THR A 19 16.20 -15.16 -2.29
N SER A 20 16.80 -14.90 -1.12
CA SER A 20 16.23 -13.95 -0.15
C SER A 20 16.56 -12.50 -0.49
N ALA A 21 17.68 -12.24 -1.16
CA ALA A 21 18.10 -10.88 -1.53
C ALA A 21 17.15 -10.21 -2.53
N GLN A 22 16.49 -10.97 -3.39
CA GLN A 22 15.54 -10.45 -4.38
C GLN A 22 14.12 -10.22 -3.84
N ILE A 23 13.78 -10.77 -2.67
CA ILE A 23 12.42 -10.68 -2.12
C ILE A 23 12.01 -9.23 -1.83
N PRO A 24 12.82 -8.40 -1.15
CA PRO A 24 12.44 -7.01 -0.88
C PRO A 24 12.14 -6.22 -2.14
N ALA A 25 12.96 -6.36 -3.18
CA ALA A 25 12.73 -5.67 -4.47
C ALA A 25 11.42 -6.13 -5.15
N LEU A 26 11.09 -7.42 -5.08
CA LEU A 26 9.82 -7.94 -5.61
C LEU A 26 8.63 -7.44 -4.79
N VAL A 27 8.77 -7.37 -3.47
CA VAL A 27 7.75 -6.79 -2.58
C VAL A 27 7.52 -5.33 -2.95
N ASP A 28 8.58 -4.52 -3.09
CA ASP A 28 8.47 -3.11 -3.48
C ASP A 28 7.75 -2.95 -4.83
N THR A 29 8.04 -3.83 -5.78
CA THR A 29 7.34 -3.87 -7.08
C THR A 29 5.85 -4.17 -6.92
N VAL A 30 5.49 -5.14 -6.08
CA VAL A 30 4.08 -5.49 -5.78
C VAL A 30 3.37 -4.31 -5.11
N LEU A 31 3.97 -3.71 -4.07
CA LEU A 31 3.35 -2.61 -3.33
C LEU A 31 3.18 -1.37 -4.21
N GLY A 32 4.17 -1.05 -5.04
CA GLY A 32 4.09 0.04 -6.01
C GLY A 32 2.95 -0.19 -7.02
N ARG A 33 2.78 -1.43 -7.50
CA ARG A 33 1.69 -1.76 -8.43
C ARG A 33 0.32 -1.69 -7.78
N LEU A 34 0.17 -2.19 -6.56
CA LEU A 34 -1.09 -2.09 -5.80
C LEU A 34 -1.46 -0.63 -5.53
N ALA A 35 -0.49 0.21 -5.18
CA ALA A 35 -0.70 1.64 -4.98
C ALA A 35 -1.13 2.35 -6.28
N ASN A 36 -0.52 2.01 -7.42
CA ASN A 36 -0.93 2.54 -8.72
C ASN A 36 -2.34 2.05 -9.10
N GLN A 37 -2.67 0.77 -8.89
CA GLN A 37 -4.00 0.23 -9.19
C GLN A 37 -5.09 0.94 -8.39
N LYS A 38 -4.82 1.28 -7.13
CA LYS A 38 -5.74 2.05 -6.30
C LYS A 38 -6.01 3.44 -6.87
N GLU A 39 -5.01 4.09 -7.47
CA GLU A 39 -5.19 5.39 -8.13
C GLU A 39 -6.11 5.26 -9.35
N LEU A 40 -5.94 4.23 -10.17
CA LEU A 40 -6.85 3.95 -11.29
C LEU A 40 -8.28 3.63 -10.81
N GLY A 41 -8.40 2.91 -9.69
CA GLY A 41 -9.69 2.62 -9.07
C GLY A 41 -10.35 3.84 -8.42
N ASP A 42 -9.58 4.82 -7.94
CA ASP A 42 -10.11 6.08 -7.43
C ASP A 42 -10.63 7.01 -8.53
N GLU A 43 -10.14 6.84 -9.75
CA GLU A 43 -10.61 7.55 -10.95
C GLU A 43 -11.75 6.78 -11.66
N ASP A 44 -12.28 5.72 -11.05
CA ASP A 44 -13.29 4.80 -11.61
C ASP A 44 -12.90 4.21 -12.99
N LEU A 45 -11.60 4.21 -13.32
CA LEU A 45 -11.10 3.69 -14.60
C LEU A 45 -11.02 2.16 -14.60
N ASP A 46 -10.60 1.58 -13.48
CA ASP A 46 -10.37 0.14 -13.32
C ASP A 46 -10.76 -0.38 -11.94
N GLU A 47 -10.70 -1.71 -11.76
CA GLU A 47 -10.92 -2.35 -10.46
C GLU A 47 -9.82 -1.96 -9.46
N PRO A 48 -10.12 -1.54 -8.22
CA PRO A 48 -9.12 -1.09 -7.25
C PRO A 48 -8.28 -2.23 -6.64
N TYR A 49 -8.50 -3.48 -7.07
CA TYR A 49 -7.84 -4.67 -6.57
C TYR A 49 -7.18 -5.45 -7.70
N LEU A 50 -6.22 -6.30 -7.34
CA LEU A 50 -5.53 -7.19 -8.26
C LEU A 50 -5.60 -8.63 -7.78
N PHE A 51 -5.91 -9.55 -8.71
CA PHE A 51 -5.92 -10.98 -8.43
C PHE A 51 -4.50 -11.53 -8.20
N LEU A 52 -4.35 -12.39 -7.20
CA LEU A 52 -3.06 -12.97 -6.82
C LEU A 52 -2.39 -13.78 -7.94
N PRO A 53 -3.08 -14.64 -8.71
CA PRO A 53 -2.47 -15.37 -9.81
C PRO A 53 -1.84 -14.44 -10.85
N ASN A 54 -2.59 -13.39 -11.25
CA ASN A 54 -2.14 -12.41 -12.23
C ASN A 54 -0.93 -11.62 -11.71
N LEU A 55 -0.97 -11.18 -10.45
CA LEU A 55 0.16 -10.53 -9.78
C LEU A 55 1.40 -11.42 -9.73
N ARG A 56 1.24 -12.70 -9.37
CA ARG A 56 2.35 -13.66 -9.31
C ARG A 56 3.02 -13.77 -10.66
N ASP A 57 2.23 -14.00 -11.70
CA ASP A 57 2.76 -14.29 -13.02
C ASP A 57 3.36 -13.04 -13.69
N ASP A 58 2.85 -11.85 -13.37
CA ASP A 58 3.44 -10.59 -13.82
C ASP A 58 4.75 -10.24 -13.12
N VAL A 59 4.80 -10.33 -11.79
CA VAL A 59 5.99 -9.98 -11.00
C VAL A 59 7.11 -10.99 -11.18
N LEU A 60 6.77 -12.27 -11.39
CA LEU A 60 7.73 -13.36 -11.55
C LEU A 60 7.88 -13.78 -13.02
N ARG A 61 7.59 -12.89 -13.98
CA ARG A 61 7.69 -13.17 -15.42
C ARG A 61 9.12 -13.54 -15.86
N SER A 62 10.13 -13.03 -15.17
CA SER A 62 11.55 -13.36 -15.40
C SER A 62 11.97 -14.71 -14.80
N VAL A 63 11.14 -15.34 -13.96
CA VAL A 63 11.43 -16.63 -13.33
C VAL A 63 10.82 -17.75 -14.16
N HIS A 64 11.68 -18.55 -14.79
CA HIS A 64 11.29 -19.63 -15.68
C HIS A 64 11.09 -20.99 -14.98
N SER A 65 11.62 -21.16 -13.77
CA SER A 65 11.42 -22.36 -12.96
C SER A 65 10.13 -22.27 -12.15
N LEU A 66 9.17 -23.18 -12.39
CA LEU A 66 7.89 -23.22 -11.66
C LEU A 66 8.10 -23.41 -10.14
N ALA A 67 8.96 -24.34 -9.76
CA ALA A 67 9.25 -24.61 -8.35
C ALA A 67 9.92 -23.42 -7.66
N GLU A 68 10.75 -22.67 -8.38
CA GLU A 68 11.38 -21.45 -7.85
C GLU A 68 10.38 -20.30 -7.75
N ARG A 69 9.54 -20.12 -8.77
CA ARG A 69 8.45 -19.14 -8.79
C ARG A 69 7.56 -19.30 -7.57
N ASP A 70 7.10 -20.52 -7.28
CA ASP A 70 6.25 -20.78 -6.12
C ASP A 70 6.97 -20.49 -4.80
N ARG A 71 8.25 -20.90 -4.66
CA ARG A 71 9.03 -20.62 -3.44
C ARG A 71 9.23 -19.14 -3.20
N ILE A 72 9.52 -18.36 -4.23
CA ILE A 72 9.67 -16.90 -4.14
C ILE A 72 8.32 -16.29 -3.78
N TRP A 73 7.27 -16.67 -4.50
CA TRP A 73 5.92 -16.12 -4.30
C TRP A 73 5.42 -16.33 -2.89
N GLN A 74 5.60 -17.51 -2.29
CA GLN A 74 5.17 -17.75 -0.90
C GLN A 74 5.84 -16.78 0.09
N ARG A 75 7.10 -16.42 -0.13
CA ARG A 75 7.81 -15.47 0.74
C ARG A 75 7.37 -14.03 0.52
N VAL A 76 7.25 -13.60 -0.74
CA VAL A 76 6.71 -12.28 -1.09
C VAL A 76 5.31 -12.12 -0.49
N ARG A 77 4.48 -13.15 -0.64
CA ARG A 77 3.13 -13.20 -0.09
C ARG A 77 3.09 -13.04 1.42
N ALA A 78 3.94 -13.78 2.14
CA ALA A 78 4.01 -13.69 3.60
C ALA A 78 4.37 -12.26 4.07
N VAL A 79 5.26 -11.57 3.36
CA VAL A 79 5.66 -10.19 3.69
C VAL A 79 4.56 -9.18 3.33
N VAL A 80 3.94 -9.32 2.15
CA VAL A 80 2.89 -8.41 1.68
C VAL A 80 1.62 -8.52 2.52
N GLU A 81 1.21 -9.72 2.92
CA GLU A 81 0.02 -9.92 3.78
C GLU A 81 0.22 -9.36 5.20
N GLN A 82 1.47 -9.17 5.66
CA GLN A 82 1.78 -8.52 6.93
C GLN A 82 1.75 -6.98 6.83
N ASN A 83 1.69 -6.43 5.62
CA ASN A 83 1.63 -4.98 5.43
C ASN A 83 0.22 -4.46 5.74
N SER A 84 0.12 -3.55 6.73
CA SER A 84 -1.16 -2.95 7.14
C SER A 84 -1.85 -2.13 6.04
N ASN A 85 -1.12 -1.73 4.99
CA ASN A 85 -1.66 -0.99 3.86
C ASN A 85 -2.24 -1.91 2.78
N VAL A 86 -2.20 -3.23 2.96
CA VAL A 86 -2.74 -4.20 2.01
C VAL A 86 -3.90 -4.96 2.63
N ARG A 87 -5.04 -4.96 1.94
CA ARG A 87 -6.22 -5.74 2.31
C ARG A 87 -6.33 -6.98 1.43
N THR A 88 -6.55 -8.13 2.07
CA THR A 88 -6.88 -9.39 1.37
C THR A 88 -8.38 -9.59 1.33
N SER A 89 -8.93 -9.89 0.15
CA SER A 89 -10.36 -10.19 -0.04
C SER A 89 -10.58 -11.25 -1.13
N GLN A 90 -11.76 -11.86 -1.15
CA GLN A 90 -12.22 -12.63 -2.30
C GLN A 90 -13.07 -11.71 -3.17
N ARG A 91 -12.78 -11.70 -4.48
CA ARG A 91 -13.47 -10.84 -5.46
C ARG A 91 -13.84 -11.67 -6.68
N GLU A 92 -14.89 -11.22 -7.36
CA GLU A 92 -15.29 -11.70 -8.67
C GLU A 92 -14.85 -10.65 -9.70
N GLY A 93 -14.03 -11.05 -10.67
CA GLY A 93 -13.56 -10.16 -11.72
C GLY A 93 -14.63 -9.96 -12.80
N ARG A 94 -14.46 -8.95 -13.65
CA ARG A 94 -15.34 -8.73 -14.82
C ARG A 94 -15.51 -9.94 -15.74
N SER A 95 -14.54 -10.86 -15.76
CA SER A 95 -14.59 -12.12 -16.51
C SER A 95 -15.43 -13.22 -15.84
N GLY A 96 -15.97 -12.98 -14.65
CA GLY A 96 -16.64 -13.98 -13.82
C GLY A 96 -15.68 -14.88 -13.04
N GLU A 97 -14.37 -14.58 -13.05
CA GLU A 97 -13.39 -15.33 -12.26
C GLU A 97 -13.47 -14.93 -10.78
N VAL A 98 -13.70 -15.90 -9.89
CA VAL A 98 -13.68 -15.67 -8.44
C VAL A 98 -12.30 -16.06 -7.91
N GLY A 99 -11.64 -15.12 -7.24
CA GLY A 99 -10.28 -15.32 -6.78
C GLY A 99 -9.92 -14.50 -5.56
N ARG A 100 -8.78 -14.86 -4.96
CA ARG A 100 -8.15 -14.01 -3.93
C ARG A 100 -7.55 -12.80 -4.61
N ALA A 101 -7.86 -11.63 -4.08
CA ALA A 101 -7.36 -10.35 -4.54
C ALA A 101 -6.72 -9.55 -3.39
N TRP A 102 -5.76 -8.71 -3.78
CA TRP A 102 -5.17 -7.70 -2.91
C TRP A 102 -5.55 -6.31 -3.36
N GLU A 103 -5.74 -5.45 -2.38
CA GLU A 103 -6.13 -4.06 -2.56
C GLU A 103 -5.24 -3.19 -1.68
N TRP A 104 -4.80 -2.06 -2.23
CA TRP A 104 -4.09 -1.05 -1.45
C TRP A 104 -5.10 -0.17 -0.71
N ILE A 105 -4.97 -0.12 0.61
CA ILE A 105 -5.78 0.72 1.51
C ILE A 105 -4.96 1.84 2.17
N GLY A 106 -3.67 1.94 1.84
CA GLY A 106 -2.78 2.98 2.32
C GLY A 106 -2.93 4.30 1.55
N PRO A 107 -2.24 5.37 1.97
CA PRO A 107 -2.27 6.65 1.29
C PRO A 107 -1.73 6.53 -0.15
N SER A 108 -2.48 7.03 -1.13
CA SER A 108 -1.99 7.23 -2.49
C SER A 108 -1.27 8.58 -2.62
N LYS A 109 -0.47 8.77 -3.68
CA LYS A 109 0.34 9.98 -3.90
C LYS A 109 -0.50 11.28 -3.90
N GLY A 110 -1.81 11.20 -4.19
CA GLY A 110 -2.75 12.33 -4.12
C GLY A 110 -3.57 12.44 -2.83
N GLU A 111 -3.74 11.37 -2.05
CA GLU A 111 -4.68 11.34 -0.91
C GLU A 111 -4.12 12.04 0.34
N GLY A 112 -2.79 12.01 0.56
CA GLY A 112 -2.16 12.67 1.72
C GLY A 112 -2.45 14.18 1.81
N ALA A 113 -2.63 14.85 0.66
CA ALA A 113 -3.07 16.24 0.59
C ALA A 113 -4.59 16.40 0.80
N ARG A 114 -5.40 15.45 0.31
CA ARG A 114 -6.87 15.47 0.42
C ARG A 114 -7.35 15.19 1.85
N ARG A 115 -6.81 14.17 2.54
CA ARG A 115 -7.13 13.88 3.95
C ARG A 115 -6.72 15.00 4.92
N ARG A 116 -5.61 15.69 4.65
CA ARG A 116 -5.20 16.87 5.42
C ARG A 116 -6.17 18.04 5.28
N ARG A 117 -6.90 18.13 4.16
CA ARG A 117 -7.93 19.14 3.93
C ARG A 117 -9.29 18.77 4.54
N SER A 118 -9.62 17.47 4.66
CA SER A 118 -10.92 17.02 5.17
C SER A 118 -11.07 17.07 6.70
N GLY A 119 -10.04 17.43 7.45
CA GLY A 119 -10.06 17.52 8.92
C GLY A 119 -10.73 18.76 9.52
N ARG A 120 -11.31 19.65 8.70
CA ARG A 120 -11.98 20.87 9.21
C ARG A 120 -13.26 21.16 8.42
N VAL A 121 -14.23 20.26 8.48
CA VAL A 121 -15.63 20.59 8.17
C VAL A 121 -16.31 20.90 9.50
N SER A 122 -16.27 22.16 9.92
CA SER A 122 -17.16 22.65 10.97
C SER A 122 -18.57 22.71 10.39
N TRP A 123 -19.44 21.79 10.79
CA TRP A 123 -20.87 21.93 10.60
C TRP A 123 -21.35 23.10 11.46
N ALA A 124 -21.39 24.29 10.87
CA ALA A 124 -22.15 25.43 11.38
C ALA A 124 -23.38 25.58 10.47
N PRO A 125 -24.61 25.65 10.99
CA PRO A 125 -25.76 25.98 10.19
C PRO A 125 -25.75 27.49 9.95
N SER A 126 -25.38 27.93 8.75
CA SER A 126 -25.52 29.32 8.33
C SER A 126 -26.58 29.38 7.25
N ASP A 127 -27.83 29.50 7.69
CA ASP A 127 -28.85 30.22 6.95
C ASP A 127 -28.40 31.67 6.76
N LEU A 128 -28.85 32.25 5.63
CA LEU A 128 -28.73 33.65 5.19
C LEU A 128 -27.54 33.99 4.28
N GLY A 129 -27.87 34.11 3.00
CA GLY A 129 -27.63 35.37 2.28
C GLY A 129 -26.31 35.47 1.52
N ALA A 130 -26.40 35.07 0.25
CA ALA A 130 -25.87 35.70 -0.96
C ALA A 130 -24.64 36.66 -0.90
N GLU A 131 -23.86 36.57 -1.99
CA GLU A 131 -23.01 37.58 -2.62
C GLU A 131 -21.49 37.50 -2.33
N THR A 132 -20.77 36.90 -3.31
CA THR A 132 -19.38 37.22 -3.66
C THR A 132 -19.44 38.12 -4.90
N PRO A 133 -18.37 38.86 -5.33
CA PRO A 133 -17.00 38.93 -4.79
C PRO A 133 -16.40 40.36 -4.75
N GLU A 134 -15.33 40.61 -3.99
CA GLU A 134 -14.15 41.36 -4.50
C GLU A 134 -12.94 41.43 -3.52
N SER A 135 -11.76 41.27 -4.14
CA SER A 135 -10.41 41.81 -3.83
C SER A 135 -9.87 41.93 -2.39
N LYS A 136 -8.82 41.14 -2.12
CA LYS A 136 -7.72 41.37 -1.14
C LYS A 136 -6.87 42.63 -1.53
N PRO A 137 -5.90 43.15 -0.71
CA PRO A 137 -5.20 42.51 0.42
C PRO A 137 -4.90 43.41 1.66
N ASP A 138 -4.18 42.81 2.61
CA ASP A 138 -3.45 43.40 3.75
C ASP A 138 -4.21 43.72 5.02
N VAL A 139 -4.29 42.72 5.91
CA VAL A 139 -4.15 42.95 7.35
C VAL A 139 -3.23 41.87 7.93
N GLN A 140 -2.14 42.34 8.53
CA GLN A 140 -1.20 41.57 9.34
C GLN A 140 -1.95 40.86 10.48
N VAL A 141 -2.11 39.55 10.41
CA VAL A 141 -2.65 38.77 11.53
C VAL A 141 -1.47 38.19 12.31
N LYS A 142 -1.28 38.77 13.50
CA LYS A 142 -0.36 38.34 14.54
C LYS A 142 -0.46 36.83 14.76
N LYS A 143 0.69 36.17 14.77
CA LYS A 143 0.84 34.74 15.03
C LYS A 143 0.73 34.52 16.54
N GLU A 144 -0.48 34.34 17.06
CA GLU A 144 -0.68 33.83 18.42
C GLU A 144 -0.40 32.33 18.41
N VAL A 145 0.76 31.96 18.98
CA VAL A 145 1.10 30.59 19.32
C VAL A 145 0.27 30.22 20.54
N LYS A 146 -0.76 29.40 20.35
CA LYS A 146 -1.53 28.83 21.46
C LYS A 146 -0.72 27.66 22.04
N GLU A 147 -0.04 27.92 23.14
CA GLU A 147 0.63 26.94 23.99
C GLU A 147 -0.43 25.99 24.57
N TRP A 148 -0.20 24.69 24.40
CA TRP A 148 -1.11 23.64 24.84
C TRP A 148 -0.63 23.10 26.19
N ASP A 149 -1.22 23.60 27.27
CA ASP A 149 -1.10 22.97 28.58
C ASP A 149 -2.18 21.89 28.73
N GLU A 150 -1.77 20.62 28.71
CA GLU A 150 -2.57 19.51 29.21
C GLU A 150 -1.96 18.99 30.52
N PRO A 151 -2.69 19.00 31.65
CA PRO A 151 -2.23 18.35 32.86
C PRO A 151 -2.43 16.83 32.72
N ARG A 152 -1.32 16.07 32.72
CA ARG A 152 -1.39 14.61 32.78
C ARG A 152 -1.84 14.16 34.17
N PRO A 153 -2.88 13.34 34.32
CA PRO A 153 -3.14 12.67 35.59
C PRO A 153 -2.06 11.61 35.84
N ILE A 154 -1.39 11.73 36.99
CA ILE A 154 -0.52 10.68 37.54
C ILE A 154 -1.44 9.65 38.19
N TYR A 155 -1.31 8.40 37.74
CA TYR A 155 -1.74 7.22 38.50
C TYR A 155 -0.58 6.23 38.55
#